data_AF-A0A835Y7J0-F1
#
_entry.id   AF-A0A835Y7J0-F1
#
_cell.length_a   1.000
_cell.length_b   1.000
_cell.length_c   1.000
_cell.angle_alpha   90.00
_cell.angle_beta   90.00
_cell.angle_gamma   90.00
#
_symmetry.space_group_name_H-M   'P 1'
#
loop_
_entity.id
_entity.type
_entity.pdbx_description
1 polymer ?
#
loop_
_entity_poly.entity_id
_entity_poly.type
_entity_poly.pdbx_seq_one_letter_code
_entity_poly.pdbx_strand_id
1 'polypeptide(L)'
;MKASDWAKVVADPELASKVILIKTSFPTVNVEVLLDRHPRTLLWSLKLLQSNIEQVAPVLGALPRPEKVLETLPELLDPRQCFSVVASIRKWYTKRDPLEVLQMDPEVIRRAERVDVPLEPVFLDPATGIWTAAGYSREKQEEWQVYIEQKVYKRKPQPIDKMTVLKVGGSPVAAGAAEGEGPTVADAAAVAAALGLMPLPLPAGEGLEVAVSEAPAEEAGPRQGAAAAGLAGQGQVAGP
;
A
#
# COMPACT_ATOMS: atom_id res chain seq x y z
N MET A 1 -8.96 9.32 18.54
CA MET A 1 -9.95 9.77 17.53
C MET A 1 -10.82 10.86 18.14
N LYS A 2 -11.38 11.76 17.33
CA LYS A 2 -12.34 12.77 17.83
C LYS A 2 -13.75 12.17 17.90
N ALA A 3 -14.64 12.75 18.70
CA ALA A 3 -16.04 12.31 18.79
C ALA A 3 -16.76 12.32 17.43
N SER A 4 -16.42 13.29 16.56
CA SER A 4 -16.93 13.35 15.18
C SER A 4 -16.55 12.14 14.34
N ASP A 5 -15.38 11.55 14.58
CA ASP A 5 -14.91 10.40 13.83
C ASP A 5 -15.69 9.15 14.26
N TRP A 6 -15.98 9.02 15.56
CA TRP A 6 -16.81 7.95 16.08
C TRP A 6 -18.24 7.98 15.54
N ALA A 7 -18.83 9.18 15.40
CA ALA A 7 -20.14 9.31 14.78
C ALA A 7 -20.14 8.79 13.33
N LYS A 8 -19.06 9.04 12.56
CA LYS A 8 -18.91 8.49 11.20
C LYS A 8 -18.81 6.97 11.21
N VAL A 9 -18.03 6.39 12.14
CA VAL A 9 -17.87 4.94 12.27
C VAL A 9 -19.19 4.27 12.63
N VAL A 10 -19.95 4.83 13.57
CA VAL A 10 -21.24 4.26 14.00
C VAL A 10 -22.31 4.37 12.90
N ALA A 11 -22.26 5.43 12.09
CA ALA A 11 -23.18 5.61 10.96
C ALA A 11 -22.78 4.83 9.70
N ASP A 12 -21.64 4.15 9.70
CA ASP A 12 -21.11 3.46 8.53
C ASP A 12 -21.80 2.10 8.32
N PRO A 13 -22.57 1.91 7.23
CA PRO A 13 -23.22 0.64 6.94
C PRO A 13 -22.22 -0.49 6.60
N GLU A 14 -20.99 -0.14 6.18
CA GLU A 14 -19.96 -1.11 5.78
C GLU A 14 -19.07 -1.53 6.96
N LEU A 15 -19.33 -1.07 8.18
CA LEU A 15 -18.49 -1.34 9.35
C LEU A 15 -18.27 -2.85 9.58
N ALA A 16 -19.35 -3.64 9.53
CA ALA A 16 -19.28 -5.09 9.70
C ALA A 16 -18.41 -5.73 8.60
N SER A 17 -18.57 -5.29 7.34
CA SER A 17 -17.80 -5.78 6.20
C SER A 17 -16.29 -5.51 6.38
N LYS A 18 -15.90 -4.36 6.92
CA LYS A 18 -14.49 -4.04 7.22
C LYS A 18 -13.90 -4.99 8.26
N VAL A 19 -14.65 -5.25 9.34
CA VAL A 19 -14.22 -6.17 10.41
C VAL A 19 -14.08 -7.59 9.88
N ILE A 20 -15.07 -8.06 9.10
CA ILE A 20 -15.03 -9.37 8.44
C ILE A 20 -13.81 -9.46 7.52
N LEU A 21 -13.56 -8.45 6.69
CA LEU A 21 -12.43 -8.42 5.77
C LEU A 21 -11.07 -8.55 6.48
N ILE A 22 -10.88 -7.86 7.61
CA ILE A 22 -9.66 -8.00 8.43
C ILE A 22 -9.56 -9.42 8.96
N LYS A 23 -10.67 -9.98 9.47
CA LYS A 23 -10.68 -11.32 10.09
C LYS A 23 -10.50 -12.44 9.07
N THR A 24 -11.04 -12.31 7.86
CA THR A 24 -10.86 -13.31 6.79
C THR A 24 -9.43 -13.30 6.26
N SER A 25 -8.81 -12.13 6.20
CA SER A 25 -7.44 -11.97 5.71
C SER A 25 -6.40 -12.38 6.74
N PHE A 26 -6.67 -12.14 8.03
CA PHE A 26 -5.82 -12.50 9.15
C PHE A 26 -6.61 -13.26 10.22
N PRO A 27 -6.88 -14.56 10.03
CA PRO A 27 -7.80 -15.33 10.89
C PRO A 27 -7.31 -15.47 12.33
N THR A 28 -6.00 -15.40 12.57
CA THR A 28 -5.42 -15.50 13.92
C THR A 28 -5.40 -14.17 14.69
N VAL A 29 -5.62 -13.04 14.02
CA VAL A 29 -5.57 -11.70 14.66
C VAL A 29 -6.76 -11.50 15.61
N ASN A 30 -6.47 -10.96 16.80
CA ASN A 30 -7.49 -10.39 17.65
C ASN A 30 -7.87 -8.99 17.17
N VAL A 31 -9.00 -8.90 16.46
CA VAL A 31 -9.46 -7.65 15.85
C VAL A 31 -9.83 -6.60 16.89
N GLU A 32 -10.31 -7.00 18.08
CA GLU A 32 -10.63 -6.07 19.16
C GLU A 32 -9.38 -5.31 19.63
N VAL A 33 -8.30 -6.05 19.92
CA VAL A 33 -7.01 -5.47 20.35
C VAL A 33 -6.41 -4.59 19.26
N LEU A 34 -6.51 -5.03 18.00
CA LEU A 34 -6.03 -4.25 16.86
C LEU A 34 -6.77 -2.91 16.73
N LEU A 35 -8.10 -2.94 16.83
CA LEU A 35 -8.95 -1.75 16.69
C LEU A 35 -8.87 -0.81 17.90
N ASP A 36 -8.65 -1.34 19.11
CA ASP A 36 -8.43 -0.53 20.31
C ASP A 36 -7.15 0.32 20.16
N ARG A 37 -6.08 -0.29 19.63
CA ARG A 37 -4.80 0.39 19.38
C ARG A 37 -4.83 1.32 18.18
N HIS A 38 -5.53 0.95 17.11
CA HIS A 38 -5.59 1.74 15.89
C HIS A 38 -7.02 1.89 15.35
N PRO A 39 -7.89 2.66 16.04
CA PRO A 39 -9.29 2.79 15.66
C PRO A 39 -9.46 3.56 14.34
N ARG A 40 -8.42 4.27 13.89
CA ARG A 40 -8.40 4.99 12.61
C ARG A 40 -8.58 4.08 11.40
N THR A 41 -8.27 2.79 11.52
CA THR A 41 -8.51 1.79 10.46
C THR A 41 -9.99 1.74 10.05
N LEU A 42 -10.91 2.00 10.99
CA LEU A 42 -12.35 1.99 10.72
C LEU A 42 -12.82 3.16 9.86
N LEU A 43 -12.03 4.24 9.80
CA LEU A 43 -12.34 5.43 8.99
C LEU A 43 -11.98 5.26 7.51
N TRP A 44 -11.22 4.22 7.16
CA TRP A 44 -10.89 3.93 5.76
C TRP A 44 -12.12 3.42 5.02
N SER A 45 -12.25 3.75 3.73
CA SER A 45 -13.29 3.13 2.91
C SER A 45 -13.02 1.64 2.77
N LEU A 46 -14.08 0.83 2.57
CA LEU A 46 -13.93 -0.61 2.40
C LEU A 46 -12.97 -0.95 1.22
N LYS A 47 -13.09 -0.21 0.12
CA LYS A 47 -12.20 -0.35 -1.06
C LYS A 47 -10.74 -0.08 -0.74
N LEU A 48 -10.45 0.97 0.04
CA LEU A 48 -9.09 1.29 0.44
C LEU A 48 -8.52 0.21 1.37
N LEU A 49 -9.30 -0.22 2.37
CA LEU A 49 -8.91 -1.28 3.29
C LEU A 49 -8.62 -2.59 2.52
N GLN A 50 -9.46 -2.95 1.56
CA GLN A 50 -9.26 -4.12 0.71
C GLN A 50 -7.96 -4.00 -0.11
N SER A 51 -7.75 -2.89 -0.80
CA SER A 51 -6.52 -2.67 -1.58
C SER A 51 -5.26 -2.70 -0.72
N ASN A 52 -5.32 -2.16 0.49
CA ASN A 52 -4.21 -2.19 1.44
C ASN A 52 -3.90 -3.62 1.90
N ILE A 53 -4.94 -4.38 2.26
CA ILE A 53 -4.80 -5.77 2.68
C ILE A 53 -4.26 -6.64 1.54
N GLU A 54 -4.73 -6.47 0.30
CA GLU A 54 -4.23 -7.22 -0.86
C GLU A 54 -2.73 -7.01 -1.08
N GLN A 55 -2.19 -5.83 -0.75
CA GLN A 55 -0.76 -5.52 -0.84
C GLN A 55 0.04 -6.05 0.35
N VAL A 56 -0.51 -6.00 1.56
CA VAL A 56 0.19 -6.33 2.81
C VAL A 56 0.11 -7.83 3.15
N ALA A 57 -1.01 -8.49 2.85
CA ALA A 57 -1.26 -9.88 3.21
C ALA A 57 -0.21 -10.86 2.65
N PRO A 58 0.31 -10.72 1.41
CA PRO A 58 1.39 -11.59 0.92
C PRO A 58 2.69 -11.45 1.73
N VAL A 59 2.94 -10.26 2.27
CA VAL A 59 4.16 -9.95 3.03
C VAL A 59 4.08 -10.49 4.44
N LEU A 60 2.98 -10.17 5.13
CA LEU A 60 2.76 -10.63 6.50
C LEU A 60 2.37 -12.10 6.54
N GLY A 61 1.76 -12.64 5.49
CA GLY A 61 1.44 -14.07 5.37
C GLY A 61 2.67 -14.97 5.26
N ALA A 62 3.84 -14.42 4.92
CA ALA A 62 5.10 -15.15 4.98
C ALA A 62 5.58 -15.38 6.43
N LEU A 63 5.03 -14.65 7.40
CA LEU A 63 5.36 -14.81 8.81
C LEU A 63 4.63 -16.03 9.40
N PRO A 64 5.27 -16.81 10.28
CA PRO A 64 4.60 -17.89 10.99
C PRO A 64 3.46 -17.41 11.91
N ARG A 65 3.58 -16.18 12.45
CA ARG A 65 2.65 -15.61 13.44
C ARG A 65 2.42 -14.12 13.20
N PRO A 66 1.72 -13.76 12.10
CA PRO A 66 1.44 -12.37 11.75
C PRO A 66 0.62 -11.65 12.82
N GLU A 67 -0.17 -12.38 13.62
CA GLU A 67 -1.04 -11.78 14.64
C GLU A 67 -0.27 -11.00 15.69
N LYS A 68 0.88 -11.51 16.15
CA LYS A 68 1.71 -10.84 17.16
C LYS A 68 2.26 -9.52 16.66
N VAL A 69 2.62 -9.48 15.37
CA VAL A 69 3.16 -8.29 14.73
C VAL A 69 2.05 -7.26 14.55
N LEU A 70 0.88 -7.66 14.05
CA LEU A 70 -0.26 -6.76 13.84
C LEU A 70 -0.90 -6.25 15.14
N GLU A 71 -0.91 -7.05 16.21
CA GLU A 71 -1.37 -6.59 17.54
C GLU A 71 -0.43 -5.51 18.12
N THR A 72 0.86 -5.57 17.80
CA THR A 72 1.86 -4.60 18.28
C THR A 72 1.94 -3.35 17.40
N LEU A 73 1.91 -3.56 16.09
CA LEU A 73 2.07 -2.56 15.04
C LEU A 73 0.88 -2.63 14.07
N PRO A 74 -0.30 -2.19 14.50
CA PRO A 74 -1.49 -2.18 13.65
C PRO A 74 -1.36 -1.22 12.45
N GLU A 75 -0.43 -0.26 12.51
CA GLU A 75 -0.12 0.65 11.41
C GLU A 75 0.43 -0.08 10.18
N LEU A 76 0.93 -1.31 10.33
CA LEU A 76 1.40 -2.14 9.21
C LEU A 76 0.27 -2.59 8.27
N LEU A 77 -1.00 -2.38 8.63
CA LEU A 77 -2.09 -2.52 7.67
C LEU A 77 -2.03 -1.47 6.55
N ASP A 78 -1.34 -0.33 6.75
CA ASP A 78 -1.01 0.59 5.67
C ASP A 78 0.21 0.05 4.90
N PRO A 79 0.09 -0.23 3.58
CA PRO A 79 1.21 -0.73 2.79
C PRO A 79 2.43 0.20 2.88
N ARG A 80 2.24 1.52 2.83
CA ARG A 80 3.36 2.47 2.87
C ARG A 80 4.18 2.29 4.14
N GLN A 81 3.50 2.16 5.28
CA GLN A 81 4.15 1.96 6.58
C GLN A 81 4.78 0.55 6.67
N CYS A 82 4.08 -0.47 6.20
CA CYS A 82 4.58 -1.85 6.17
C CYS A 82 5.93 -1.95 5.44
N PHE A 83 5.99 -1.46 4.20
CA PHE A 83 7.22 -1.51 3.41
C PHE A 83 8.31 -0.60 3.97
N SER A 84 7.95 0.55 4.57
CA SER A 84 8.89 1.44 5.25
C SER A 84 9.58 0.77 6.43
N VAL A 85 8.80 0.06 7.25
CA VAL A 85 9.30 -0.72 8.39
C VAL A 85 10.22 -1.85 7.91
N VAL A 86 9.80 -2.63 6.92
CA VAL A 86 10.61 -3.74 6.38
C VAL A 86 11.93 -3.23 5.80
N ALA A 87 11.90 -2.13 5.03
CA ALA A 87 13.10 -1.50 4.48
C ALA A 87 14.03 -0.99 5.60
N SER A 88 13.47 -0.38 6.64
CA SER A 88 14.24 0.13 7.79
C SER A 88 14.91 -0.99 8.56
N ILE A 89 14.20 -2.08 8.86
CA ILE A 89 14.77 -3.25 9.55
C ILE A 89 15.87 -3.88 8.71
N ARG A 90 15.69 -4.01 7.39
CA ARG A 90 16.73 -4.55 6.50
C ARG A 90 18.01 -3.69 6.53
N LYS A 91 17.85 -2.36 6.61
CA LYS A 91 18.97 -1.43 6.76
C LYS A 91 19.68 -1.58 8.11
N TRP A 92 18.93 -1.75 9.20
CA TRP A 92 19.50 -1.93 10.55
C TRP A 92 20.14 -3.31 10.74
N TYR A 93 19.59 -4.35 10.11
CA TYR A 93 19.98 -5.76 10.27
C TYR A 93 20.35 -6.40 8.94
N THR A 94 21.47 -5.99 8.35
CA THR A 94 21.89 -6.40 6.99
C THR A 94 22.12 -7.90 6.78
N LYS A 95 22.31 -8.68 7.86
CA LYS A 95 22.62 -10.12 7.80
C LYS A 95 21.42 -11.02 8.13
N ARG A 96 20.29 -10.45 8.55
CA ARG A 96 19.10 -11.20 8.97
C ARG A 96 17.94 -10.86 8.05
N ASP A 97 17.00 -11.78 7.93
CA ASP A 97 15.75 -11.48 7.24
C ASP A 97 14.95 -10.45 8.07
N PRO A 98 14.54 -9.30 7.49
CA PRO A 98 13.75 -8.31 8.22
C PRO A 98 12.45 -8.86 8.80
N LEU A 99 11.82 -9.83 8.15
CA LEU A 99 10.58 -10.44 8.62
C LEU A 99 10.80 -11.30 9.87
N GLU A 100 11.90 -12.08 9.91
CA GLU A 100 12.30 -12.82 11.11
C GLU A 100 12.59 -11.88 12.29
N VAL A 101 13.29 -10.78 12.05
CA VAL A 101 13.59 -9.78 13.11
C VAL A 101 12.29 -9.17 13.64
N LEU A 102 11.37 -8.81 12.75
CA LEU A 102 10.07 -8.25 13.10
C LEU A 102 9.21 -9.24 13.91
N GLN A 103 9.27 -10.53 13.58
CA GLN A 103 8.54 -11.58 14.30
C GLN A 103 9.07 -11.81 15.71
N MET A 104 10.39 -11.74 15.89
CA MET A 104 11.06 -11.96 17.17
C MET A 104 10.86 -10.78 18.14
N ASP A 105 10.89 -9.56 17.61
CA ASP A 105 10.81 -8.34 18.43
C ASP A 105 10.07 -7.22 17.68
N PRO A 106 8.73 -7.25 17.64
CA PRO A 106 7.93 -6.22 16.97
C PRO A 106 8.04 -4.84 17.66
N GLU A 107 8.45 -4.80 18.94
CA GLU A 107 8.68 -3.57 19.68
C GLU A 107 9.92 -2.80 19.20
N VAL A 108 10.76 -3.39 18.35
CA VAL A 108 11.95 -2.71 17.78
C VAL A 108 11.58 -1.40 17.10
N ILE A 109 10.42 -1.34 16.42
CA ILE A 109 9.94 -0.14 15.74
C ILE A 109 9.49 0.92 16.73
N ARG A 110 8.73 0.53 17.77
CA ARG A 110 8.33 1.45 18.84
C ARG A 110 9.53 2.03 19.59
N ARG A 111 10.61 1.25 19.74
CA ARG A 111 11.86 1.76 20.33
C ARG A 111 12.56 2.73 19.40
N ALA A 112 12.61 2.45 18.10
CA ALA A 112 13.16 3.34 17.09
C ALA A 112 12.39 4.68 17.02
N GLU A 113 11.06 4.64 17.04
CA GLU A 113 10.20 5.83 17.08
C GLU A 113 10.46 6.67 18.35
N ARG A 114 10.67 6.03 19.50
CA ARG A 114 10.97 6.72 20.77
C ARG A 114 12.30 7.48 20.77
N VAL A 115 13.25 7.07 19.92
CA VAL A 115 14.54 7.74 19.77
C VAL A 115 14.60 8.56 18.47
N ASP A 116 13.45 8.87 17.88
CA ASP A 116 13.30 9.65 16.65
C ASP A 116 14.13 9.14 15.47
N VAL A 117 14.32 7.81 15.38
CA VAL A 117 15.00 7.22 14.22
C VAL A 117 14.04 7.28 13.03
N PRO A 118 14.41 7.99 11.94
CA PRO A 118 13.54 8.10 10.78
C PRO A 118 13.41 6.74 10.10
N LEU A 119 12.17 6.38 9.76
CA LEU A 119 11.90 5.23 8.91
C LEU A 119 12.20 5.56 7.44
N GLU A 120 12.59 4.55 6.69
CA GLU A 120 12.94 4.70 5.27
C GLU A 120 11.72 5.15 4.44
N PRO A 121 11.83 6.23 3.65
CA PRO A 121 10.76 6.63 2.76
C PRO A 121 10.61 5.62 1.62
N VAL A 122 9.36 5.23 1.37
CA VAL A 122 8.99 4.27 0.31
C VAL A 122 8.01 4.91 -0.65
N PHE A 123 8.18 4.58 -1.92
CA PHE A 123 7.39 5.07 -3.02
C PHE A 123 6.80 3.90 -3.80
N LEU A 124 5.52 4.00 -4.11
CA LEU A 124 4.87 3.10 -5.06
C LEU A 124 5.23 3.55 -6.47
N ASP A 125 5.81 2.65 -7.25
CA ASP A 125 5.97 2.88 -8.69
C ASP A 125 4.65 2.57 -9.40
N PRO A 126 3.99 3.57 -10.05
CA PRO A 126 2.70 3.36 -10.69
C PRO A 126 2.78 2.41 -11.90
N ALA A 127 3.95 2.27 -12.54
CA ALA A 127 4.10 1.41 -13.71
C ALA A 127 4.22 -0.07 -13.33
N THR A 128 4.95 -0.37 -12.26
CA THR A 128 5.23 -1.76 -11.84
C THR A 128 4.35 -2.22 -10.68
N GLY A 129 3.70 -1.31 -9.96
CA GLY A 129 2.96 -1.60 -8.74
C GLY A 129 3.87 -2.04 -7.58
N ILE A 130 5.19 -1.85 -7.69
CA ILE A 130 6.16 -2.29 -6.70
C ILE A 130 6.51 -1.14 -5.76
N TRP A 131 6.59 -1.45 -4.47
CA TRP A 131 7.07 -0.54 -3.45
C TRP A 131 8.61 -0.50 -3.42
N THR A 132 9.17 0.69 -3.59
CA THR A 132 10.62 0.92 -3.66
C THR A 132 11.06 1.91 -2.59
N ALA A 133 12.08 1.56 -1.81
CA ALA A 133 12.67 2.46 -0.82
C ALA A 133 13.80 3.29 -1.44
N ALA A 134 13.89 4.57 -1.07
CA ALA A 134 14.82 5.54 -1.66
C ALA A 134 16.29 5.08 -1.63
N GLY A 135 16.69 4.41 -0.55
CA GLY A 135 18.06 3.93 -0.37
C GLY A 135 18.50 2.81 -1.31
N TYR A 136 17.59 2.25 -2.12
CA TYR A 136 17.86 1.07 -2.95
C TYR A 136 17.72 1.31 -4.47
N SER A 137 17.21 2.46 -4.92
CA SER A 137 17.07 2.77 -6.34
C SER A 137 17.97 3.94 -6.72
N ARG A 138 19.08 3.65 -7.42
CA ARG A 138 20.00 4.68 -7.95
C ARG A 138 19.32 5.61 -8.95
N GLU A 139 18.38 5.07 -9.73
CA GLU A 139 17.63 5.81 -10.74
C GLU A 139 16.73 6.89 -10.13
N LYS A 140 16.40 6.75 -8.84
CA LYS A 140 15.59 7.72 -8.09
C LYS A 140 16.43 8.57 -7.13
N GLN A 141 17.75 8.39 -7.07
CA GLN A 141 18.64 9.26 -6.27
C GLN A 141 18.89 10.57 -7.03
N GLU A 142 18.73 11.70 -6.34
CA GLU A 142 19.06 13.00 -6.93
C GLU A 142 20.58 13.15 -7.12
N GLU A 143 21.01 13.91 -8.12
CA GLU A 143 22.44 14.04 -8.50
C GLU A 143 23.34 14.47 -7.33
N TRP A 144 22.82 15.30 -6.43
CA TRP A 144 23.57 15.74 -5.25
C TRP A 144 23.79 14.62 -4.22
N GLN A 145 22.87 13.65 -4.11
CA GLN A 145 23.03 12.49 -3.22
C GLN A 145 24.18 11.62 -3.73
N VAL A 146 24.20 11.37 -5.04
CA VAL A 146 25.27 10.65 -5.72
C VAL A 146 26.61 11.37 -5.54
N TYR A 147 26.62 12.70 -5.65
CA TYR A 147 27.81 13.52 -5.41
C TYR A 147 28.34 13.37 -3.98
N ILE A 148 27.47 13.45 -2.97
CA ILE A 148 27.86 13.31 -1.56
C ILE A 148 28.41 11.90 -1.28
N GLU A 149 27.77 10.85 -1.78
CA GLU A 149 28.26 9.48 -1.61
C GLU A 149 29.65 9.26 -2.21
N GLN A 150 29.91 9.81 -3.40
CA GLN A 150 31.19 9.69 -4.07
C GLN A 150 32.28 10.57 -3.46
N LYS A 151 31.98 11.84 -3.18
CA LYS A 151 32.99 12.83 -2.78
C LYS A 151 33.20 12.91 -1.27
N VAL A 152 32.13 12.84 -0.48
CA VAL A 152 32.20 12.99 0.98
C VAL A 152 32.50 11.64 1.62
N TYR A 153 31.71 10.62 1.28
CA TYR A 153 31.82 9.31 1.95
C TYR A 153 32.82 8.36 1.31
N LYS A 154 33.35 8.70 0.11
CA LYS A 154 34.29 7.87 -0.69
C LYS A 154 33.84 6.40 -0.78
N ARG A 155 32.52 6.16 -0.72
CA ARG A 155 32.00 4.81 -0.79
C ARG A 155 32.12 4.37 -2.23
N LYS A 156 32.72 3.19 -2.45
CA LYS A 156 32.58 2.53 -3.75
C LYS A 156 31.08 2.37 -4.00
N PRO A 157 30.61 2.65 -5.22
CA PRO A 157 29.26 2.29 -5.64
C PRO A 157 28.93 0.91 -5.10
N GLN A 158 27.97 0.79 -4.18
CA GLN A 158 27.49 -0.54 -3.88
C GLN A 158 26.84 -1.03 -5.19
N PRO A 159 27.23 -2.20 -5.70
CA PRO A 159 26.52 -2.77 -6.83
C PRO A 159 25.08 -3.01 -6.38
N ILE A 160 24.19 -2.12 -6.81
CA ILE A 160 22.74 -2.27 -6.63
C ILE A 160 22.28 -3.56 -7.34
N ASP A 161 23.08 -4.06 -8.28
CA ASP A 161 22.89 -5.25 -9.11
C ASP A 161 22.78 -6.60 -8.39
N LYS A 162 22.81 -6.66 -7.05
CA LYS A 162 22.54 -7.93 -6.34
C LYS A 162 21.64 -7.81 -5.11
N MET A 163 21.38 -6.60 -4.62
CA MET A 163 20.37 -6.41 -3.59
C MET A 163 19.05 -6.25 -4.30
N THR A 164 18.46 -7.40 -4.65
CA THR A 164 17.09 -7.59 -5.10
C THR A 164 16.24 -6.39 -4.73
N VAL A 165 15.80 -5.64 -5.76
CA VAL A 165 14.58 -4.84 -5.70
C VAL A 165 13.64 -5.65 -4.82
N LEU A 166 13.30 -5.08 -3.66
CA LEU A 166 12.31 -5.66 -2.77
C LEU A 166 11.02 -5.66 -3.60
N LYS A 167 10.82 -6.71 -4.39
CA LYS A 167 9.57 -7.03 -5.07
C LYS A 167 8.67 -7.61 -3.98
N VAL A 168 8.29 -6.75 -3.05
CA VAL A 168 7.49 -7.10 -1.89
C VAL A 168 6.09 -6.63 -2.25
N GLY A 169 5.24 -7.58 -2.61
CA GLY A 169 3.92 -7.25 -3.15
C GLY A 169 4.02 -6.82 -4.61
N GLY A 170 3.82 -7.80 -5.47
CA GLY A 170 3.69 -7.62 -6.91
C GLY A 170 3.34 -8.98 -7.46
N SER A 171 2.06 -9.34 -7.42
CA SER A 171 1.58 -10.48 -8.20
C SER A 171 2.04 -10.22 -9.64
N PRO A 172 2.73 -11.16 -10.30
CA PRO A 172 3.10 -10.99 -11.69
C PRO A 172 1.81 -10.98 -12.49
N VAL A 173 1.24 -9.80 -12.74
CA VAL A 173 0.36 -9.64 -13.89
C VAL A 173 1.28 -9.89 -15.08
N ALA A 174 1.13 -11.07 -15.65
CA ALA A 174 1.93 -11.58 -16.75
C ALA A 174 1.83 -10.62 -17.94
N ALA A 175 2.82 -9.73 -18.07
CA ALA A 175 3.18 -9.15 -19.35
C ALA A 175 3.95 -10.21 -20.12
N GLY A 176 3.22 -11.19 -20.65
CA GLY A 176 3.71 -12.27 -21.48
C GLY A 176 2.69 -12.52 -22.57
N ALA A 177 2.78 -11.71 -23.63
CA ALA A 177 2.12 -11.99 -24.89
C ALA A 177 2.65 -13.33 -25.44
N ALA A 178 1.78 -14.33 -25.45
CA ALA A 178 1.88 -15.48 -26.31
C ALA A 178 0.51 -15.64 -26.97
N GLU A 179 0.47 -15.45 -28.28
CA GLU A 179 -0.64 -15.82 -29.14
C GLU A 179 -0.94 -17.31 -28.91
N GLY A 180 -2.15 -17.62 -28.45
CA GLY A 180 -2.60 -18.99 -28.21
C GLY A 180 -4.10 -19.00 -28.01
N GLU A 181 -4.79 -19.77 -28.85
CA GLU A 181 -6.24 -19.91 -28.98
C GLU A 181 -6.97 -19.97 -27.62
N GLY A 182 -8.07 -19.23 -27.53
CA GLY A 182 -8.87 -19.12 -26.31
C GLY A 182 -9.54 -20.44 -25.93
N PRO A 183 -9.73 -20.70 -24.62
CA PRO A 183 -10.50 -21.85 -24.17
C PRO A 183 -11.98 -21.63 -24.48
N THR A 184 -12.54 -22.58 -25.24
CA THR A 184 -13.97 -22.68 -25.53
C THR A 184 -14.76 -23.00 -24.26
N VAL A 185 -16.04 -22.66 -24.28
CA VAL A 185 -17.03 -22.75 -23.17
C VAL A 185 -17.28 -24.20 -22.67
N ALA A 186 -16.52 -25.19 -23.16
CA ALA A 186 -16.67 -26.60 -22.82
C ALA A 186 -16.01 -27.01 -21.50
N ASP A 187 -14.99 -26.28 -21.01
CA ASP A 187 -14.23 -26.69 -19.81
C ASP A 187 -14.86 -26.31 -18.47
N ALA A 188 -15.83 -25.39 -18.46
CA ALA A 188 -16.54 -25.01 -17.23
C ALA A 188 -17.58 -26.07 -16.78
N ALA A 189 -18.11 -26.86 -17.72
CA ALA A 189 -19.11 -27.89 -17.43
C ALA A 189 -18.49 -29.17 -16.83
N ALA A 190 -17.24 -29.49 -17.16
CA ALA A 190 -16.55 -30.68 -16.65
C ALA A 190 -16.16 -30.57 -15.17
N VAL A 191 -15.82 -29.36 -14.70
CA VAL A 191 -15.46 -29.12 -13.29
C VAL A 191 -16.71 -29.12 -12.39
N ALA A 192 -17.86 -28.68 -12.88
CA ALA A 192 -19.13 -28.72 -12.15
C ALA A 192 -19.67 -30.16 -11.97
N ALA A 193 -19.45 -31.04 -12.96
CA ALA A 193 -19.84 -32.45 -12.89
C ALA A 193 -18.99 -33.26 -11.88
N ALA A 194 -17.73 -32.88 -11.65
CA ALA A 194 -16.85 -33.55 -10.70
C ALA A 194 -17.14 -33.24 -9.21
N LEU A 195 -17.90 -32.18 -8.93
CA LEU A 195 -18.22 -31.72 -7.57
C LEU A 195 -19.65 -32.04 -7.09
N GLY A 196 -20.44 -32.78 -7.88
CA GLY A 196 -21.78 -33.23 -7.46
C GLY A 196 -22.78 -32.11 -7.17
N LEU A 197 -22.51 -30.89 -7.64
CA LEU A 197 -23.40 -29.75 -7.48
C LEU A 197 -24.42 -29.75 -8.61
N MET A 198 -25.67 -30.10 -8.29
CA MET A 198 -26.78 -29.95 -9.22
C MET A 198 -26.94 -28.47 -9.61
N PRO A 199 -26.98 -28.15 -10.91
CA PRO A 199 -27.22 -26.79 -11.37
C PRO A 199 -28.68 -26.40 -11.12
N LEU A 200 -28.88 -25.36 -10.32
CA LEU A 200 -30.18 -24.71 -10.15
C LEU A 200 -30.59 -24.02 -11.47
N PRO A 201 -31.86 -24.11 -11.88
CA PRO A 201 -32.35 -23.45 -13.09
C PRO A 201 -32.38 -21.92 -12.87
N LEU A 202 -31.61 -21.19 -13.66
CA LEU A 202 -31.70 -19.73 -13.75
C LEU A 202 -32.99 -19.33 -14.49
N PRO A 203 -33.75 -18.34 -13.98
CA PRO A 203 -34.91 -17.81 -14.69
C PRO A 203 -34.46 -16.97 -15.88
N ALA A 204 -35.11 -17.22 -17.03
CA ALA A 204 -35.07 -16.35 -18.20
C ALA A 204 -35.78 -15.03 -17.89
N GLY A 205 -35.10 -13.91 -18.12
CA GLY A 205 -35.65 -12.55 -18.14
C GLY A 205 -34.71 -11.71 -19.00
N GLU A 206 -35.02 -11.59 -20.29
CA GLU A 206 -35.73 -10.44 -20.88
C GLU A 206 -34.81 -9.22 -21.04
N GLY A 207 -34.58 -8.90 -22.31
CA GLY A 207 -33.68 -7.84 -22.75
C GLY A 207 -34.14 -6.46 -22.33
N LEU A 208 -33.16 -5.64 -21.95
CA LEU A 208 -33.32 -4.21 -21.85
C LEU A 208 -32.31 -3.56 -22.81
N GLU A 209 -32.81 -3.22 -24.00
CA GLU A 209 -32.16 -2.25 -24.88
C GLU A 209 -32.18 -0.89 -24.19
N VAL A 210 -31.02 -0.30 -23.93
CA VAL A 210 -30.92 1.12 -23.55
C VAL A 210 -30.08 1.83 -24.60
N ALA A 211 -30.76 2.72 -25.32
CA ALA A 211 -30.25 3.57 -26.36
C ALA A 211 -29.08 4.44 -25.87
N VAL A 212 -28.01 4.42 -26.66
CA VAL A 212 -26.93 5.41 -26.60
C VAL A 212 -27.42 6.64 -27.35
N SER A 213 -27.65 7.74 -26.63
CA SER A 213 -27.87 9.06 -27.22
C SER A 213 -26.58 9.87 -27.18
N GLU A 214 -26.29 10.40 -28.34
CA GLU A 214 -25.12 11.12 -28.82
C GLU A 214 -25.20 12.61 -28.41
N ALA A 215 -24.10 13.14 -27.83
CA ALA A 215 -23.49 14.50 -27.90
C ALA A 215 -24.39 15.79 -27.83
N PRO A 216 -23.90 16.97 -27.38
CA PRO A 216 -22.67 17.59 -27.90
C PRO A 216 -21.81 18.37 -26.89
N ALA A 217 -20.68 18.83 -27.43
CA ALA A 217 -19.66 19.68 -26.87
C ALA A 217 -20.06 21.16 -26.72
N GLU A 218 -19.56 21.80 -25.67
CA GLU A 218 -19.43 23.25 -25.44
C GLU A 218 -18.45 23.40 -24.25
N GLU A 219 -17.60 24.41 -24.09
CA GLU A 219 -17.08 25.48 -24.92
C GLU A 219 -15.83 26.00 -24.16
N ALA A 220 -14.78 26.37 -24.87
CA ALA A 220 -13.57 26.92 -24.29
C ALA A 220 -13.78 28.40 -23.90
N GLY A 221 -13.40 28.77 -22.67
CA GLY A 221 -13.37 30.17 -22.22
C GLY A 221 -12.06 30.51 -21.50
N PRO A 222 -11.32 31.55 -21.91
CA PRO A 222 -10.03 31.91 -21.33
C PRO A 222 -10.21 32.83 -20.12
N ARG A 223 -9.55 32.52 -18.98
CA ARG A 223 -9.38 33.50 -17.91
C ARG A 223 -8.06 34.23 -18.08
N GLN A 224 -8.21 35.50 -18.46
CA GLN A 224 -7.17 36.52 -18.50
C GLN A 224 -6.65 36.85 -17.09
N GLY A 225 -5.47 37.44 -17.07
CA GLY A 225 -4.65 37.65 -15.89
C GLY A 225 -5.11 38.74 -14.94
N ALA A 226 -4.50 38.73 -13.76
CA ALA A 226 -4.28 39.91 -12.96
C ALA A 226 -2.85 39.85 -12.40
N ALA A 227 -2.07 40.83 -12.82
CA ALA A 227 -0.74 41.13 -12.34
C ALA A 227 -0.79 41.93 -11.03
N ALA A 228 0.40 42.05 -10.44
CA ALA A 228 0.90 43.17 -9.64
C ALA A 228 0.85 43.08 -8.10
N ALA A 229 2.07 42.93 -7.57
CA ALA A 229 2.76 43.93 -6.75
C ALA A 229 2.62 43.94 -5.21
N GLY A 230 3.79 44.09 -4.58
CA GLY A 230 3.99 44.61 -3.23
C GLY A 230 4.17 43.51 -2.17
N LEU A 231 5.13 43.55 -1.25
CA LEU A 231 6.03 44.63 -0.84
C LEU A 231 7.21 44.00 -0.08
N ALA A 232 8.36 44.68 -0.20
CA ALA A 232 9.56 44.44 0.58
C ALA A 232 9.33 44.61 2.09
N GLY A 233 10.00 43.77 2.89
CA GLY A 233 10.15 43.93 4.33
C GLY A 233 11.61 43.74 4.72
N GLN A 234 12.40 44.81 4.59
CA GLN A 234 13.67 44.98 5.30
C GLN A 234 13.38 45.39 6.75
N GLY A 235 14.18 44.87 7.69
CA GLY A 235 14.29 45.33 9.08
C GLY A 235 15.37 44.50 9.79
N GLN A 236 16.65 44.89 9.79
CA GLN A 236 17.30 45.88 10.69
C GLN A 236 17.35 45.34 12.13
N VAL A 237 18.44 44.67 12.55
CA VAL A 237 19.66 45.21 13.20
C VAL A 237 19.40 46.07 14.45
N ALA A 238 19.69 45.52 15.63
CA ALA A 238 20.37 46.09 16.81
C ALA A 238 20.29 45.04 17.94
N GLY A 239 21.37 44.53 18.53
CA GLY A 239 22.26 45.20 19.50
C GLY A 239 21.61 45.13 20.90
N PRO A 240 22.27 44.56 21.93
CA PRO A 240 23.51 45.12 22.51
C PRO A 240 24.75 44.21 22.47
#